data_AF-A0A7S2E960-F1
#
_entry.id   AF-A0A7S2E960-F1
#
_cell.length_a   1.000
_cell.length_b   1.000
_cell.length_c   1.000
_cell.angle_alpha   90.00
_cell.angle_beta   90.00
_cell.angle_gamma   90.00
#
_symmetry.space_group_name_H-M   'P 1'
#
loop_
_entity.id
_entity.type
_entity.pdbx_description
1 polymer ?
#
loop_
_entity_poly.entity_id
_entity_poly.type
_entity_poly.pdbx_seq_one_letter_code
_entity_poly.pdbx_strand_id
1 'polypeptide(L)'
;GVNMPAKAVVFNSIRKHDGTQFRVLEPGEYTQMAGRAGRRGLDSVGTVILCCFGDEPPPQHTLRNMLTGSSTKLSSQFRLTYNMILNLLRVEDMSVEGMIKRSFSEFATQRALTTNEYPKLLARG
;
A
#
# COMPACT_ATOMS: atom_id res chain seq x y z
N GLY A 1 3.88 -12.75 -2.31
CA GLY A 1 3.49 -14.09 -1.85
C GLY A 1 2.82 -14.84 -2.98
N VAL A 2 3.48 -15.92 -3.42
CA VAL A 2 3.07 -16.88 -4.47
C VAL A 2 1.69 -17.48 -4.13
N ASN A 3 0.99 -18.02 -5.14
CA ASN A 3 -0.37 -18.57 -5.11
C ASN A 3 -0.59 -19.73 -4.12
N MET A 4 -0.47 -19.48 -2.81
CA MET A 4 -0.67 -20.46 -1.75
C MET A 4 -1.82 -20.03 -0.83
N PRO A 5 -3.08 -20.37 -1.18
CA PRO A 5 -4.23 -20.14 -0.31
C PRO A 5 -4.32 -21.21 0.80
N ALA A 6 -4.88 -20.84 1.94
CA ALA A 6 -5.10 -21.71 3.10
C ALA A 6 -6.59 -21.78 3.42
N LYS A 7 -7.05 -22.83 4.12
CA LYS A 7 -8.46 -22.94 4.55
C LYS A 7 -8.83 -21.83 5.53
N ALA A 8 -7.94 -21.55 6.47
CA ALA A 8 -8.10 -20.50 7.47
C ALA A 8 -6.81 -19.72 7.68
N VAL A 9 -6.95 -18.46 8.09
CA VAL A 9 -5.84 -17.58 8.50
C VAL A 9 -6.07 -17.16 9.94
N VAL A 10 -5.03 -17.28 10.77
CA VAL A 10 -5.09 -16.89 12.19
C VAL A 10 -4.09 -15.77 12.42
N PHE A 11 -4.58 -14.65 12.96
CA PHE A 11 -3.76 -13.53 13.38
C PHE A 11 -3.47 -13.64 14.87
N ASN A 12 -2.21 -13.87 15.23
CA ASN A 12 -1.76 -13.86 16.62
C ASN A 12 -1.88 -12.47 17.27
N SER A 13 -1.68 -11.42 16.47
CA SER A 13 -1.77 -10.01 16.91
C SER A 13 -2.18 -9.12 15.73
N ILE A 14 -2.86 -8.02 16.03
CA ILE A 14 -3.20 -6.96 15.07
C ILE A 14 -2.12 -5.87 14.96
N ARG A 15 -1.02 -6.01 15.71
CA ARG A 15 0.11 -5.06 15.70
C ARG A 15 1.33 -5.71 15.06
N LYS A 16 2.07 -4.93 14.27
CA LYS A 16 3.37 -5.31 13.72
C LYS A 16 4.41 -4.22 13.94
N HIS A 17 5.68 -4.62 13.94
CA HIS A 17 6.79 -3.68 13.88
C HIS A 17 7.09 -3.31 12.42
N ASP A 18 7.11 -2.03 12.08
CA ASP A 18 7.37 -1.54 10.73
C ASP A 18 8.83 -1.16 10.47
N GLY A 19 9.71 -1.41 11.44
CA GLY A 19 11.12 -1.00 11.43
C GLY A 19 11.40 0.18 12.35
N THR A 20 10.37 0.96 12.72
CA THR A 20 10.49 2.09 13.64
C THR A 20 9.64 1.92 14.90
N GLN A 21 8.41 1.43 14.76
CA GLN A 21 7.50 1.28 15.90
C GLN A 21 6.52 0.11 15.72
N PHE A 22 5.92 -0.30 16.84
CA PHE A 22 4.80 -1.23 16.82
C PHE A 22 3.49 -0.50 16.55
N ARG A 23 2.93 -0.67 15.35
CA ARG A 23 1.67 -0.08 14.93
C ARG A 23 0.61 -1.13 14.58
N VAL A 24 -0.63 -0.71 14.51
CA VAL A 24 -1.73 -1.54 14.00
C VAL A 24 -1.55 -1.77 12.50
N LEU A 25 -2.01 -2.94 12.03
CA LEU A 25 -2.05 -3.26 10.60
C LEU A 25 -2.88 -2.25 9.82
N GLU A 26 -2.37 -1.82 8.67
CA GLU A 26 -3.18 -1.03 7.74
C GLU A 26 -4.27 -1.90 7.09
N PRO A 27 -5.39 -1.32 6.65
CA PRO A 27 -6.48 -2.08 6.04
C PRO A 27 -6.04 -2.89 4.81
N GLY A 28 -5.13 -2.34 4.00
CA GLY A 28 -4.55 -3.04 2.85
C GLY A 28 -3.68 -4.23 3.25
N GLU A 29 -2.91 -4.11 4.34
CA GLU A 29 -2.07 -5.19 4.88
C GLU A 29 -2.92 -6.32 5.44
N TYR A 30 -3.96 -5.96 6.22
CA TYR A 30 -4.94 -6.91 6.72
C TYR A 30 -5.62 -7.66 5.57
N THR A 31 -6.14 -6.94 4.57
CA THR A 31 -6.82 -7.55 3.42
C THR A 31 -5.90 -8.48 2.63
N GLN A 32 -4.63 -8.11 2.44
CA GLN A 32 -3.66 -8.94 1.73
C GLN A 32 -3.35 -10.26 2.46
N MET A 33 -3.31 -10.23 3.79
CA MET A 33 -3.08 -11.42 4.62
C MET A 33 -4.34 -12.27 4.79
N ALA A 34 -5.46 -11.64 5.18
CA ALA A 34 -6.75 -12.29 5.41
C ALA A 34 -7.32 -12.89 4.10
N GLY A 35 -7.07 -12.25 2.96
CA GLY A 35 -7.48 -12.73 1.64
C GLY A 35 -6.78 -14.02 1.19
N ARG A 36 -5.86 -14.58 1.98
CA ARG A 36 -5.31 -15.93 1.77
C ARG A 36 -6.19 -17.03 2.35
N ALA A 37 -7.20 -16.69 3.16
CA ALA A 37 -8.18 -17.65 3.67
C ALA A 37 -9.20 -18.03 2.60
N GLY A 38 -9.53 -19.31 2.50
CA GLY A 38 -10.44 -19.90 1.53
C GLY A 38 -9.71 -20.38 0.27
N ARG A 39 -9.72 -21.69 0.02
CA ARG A 39 -9.19 -22.27 -1.21
C ARG A 39 -10.31 -22.39 -2.24
N ARG A 40 -10.16 -21.69 -3.36
CA ARG A 40 -11.14 -21.69 -4.47
C ARG A 40 -11.43 -23.12 -4.94
N GLY A 41 -12.70 -23.52 -4.91
CA GLY A 41 -13.16 -24.84 -5.35
C GLY A 41 -13.09 -25.94 -4.28
N LEU A 42 -12.50 -25.67 -3.11
CA LEU A 42 -12.42 -26.64 -2.01
C LEU A 42 -13.19 -26.18 -0.77
N ASP A 43 -13.11 -24.88 -0.44
CA ASP A 43 -13.75 -24.30 0.73
C ASP A 43 -14.86 -23.33 0.26
N SER A 44 -16.06 -23.40 0.86
CA SER A 44 -17.19 -22.51 0.52
C SER A 44 -16.99 -21.08 1.04
N VAL A 45 -16.27 -20.95 2.16
CA VAL A 45 -15.92 -19.68 2.80
C VAL A 45 -14.49 -19.74 3.33
N GLY A 46 -13.80 -18.60 3.36
CA GLY A 46 -12.51 -18.45 4.04
C GLY A 46 -12.72 -18.01 5.49
N THR A 47 -12.13 -18.74 6.44
CA THR A 47 -12.23 -18.39 7.87
C THR A 47 -11.01 -17.58 8.31
N VAL A 48 -11.25 -16.45 8.97
CA VAL A 48 -10.19 -15.60 9.55
C VAL A 48 -10.43 -15.46 11.04
N ILE A 49 -9.43 -15.75 11.86
CA ILE A 49 -9.51 -15.70 13.32
C ILE A 49 -8.53 -14.64 13.83
N LEU A 50 -9.01 -13.72 14.68
CA LEU A 50 -8.18 -12.76 15.40
C LEU A 50 -8.02 -13.24 16.84
N CYS A 51 -6.81 -13.57 17.26
CA CYS A 51 -6.53 -13.94 18.64
C CYS A 51 -6.47 -12.68 19.52
N CYS A 52 -7.23 -12.70 20.62
CA CYS A 52 -7.20 -11.66 21.65
C CYS A 52 -6.70 -12.30 22.95
N PHE A 53 -5.40 -12.16 23.22
CA PHE A 53 -4.75 -12.73 24.41
C PHE A 53 -4.69 -11.76 25.60
N GLY A 54 -5.07 -10.50 25.42
CA GLY A 54 -5.12 -9.52 26.51
C GLY A 54 -6.44 -9.58 27.27
N ASP A 55 -6.43 -9.06 28.50
CA ASP A 55 -7.62 -8.98 29.36
C ASP A 55 -8.73 -8.10 28.75
N GLU A 56 -8.34 -7.08 27.99
CA GLU A 56 -9.26 -6.20 27.28
C GLU A 56 -9.15 -6.39 25.76
N PRO A 57 -10.30 -6.48 25.05
CA PRO A 57 -10.30 -6.55 23.60
C PRO A 57 -9.83 -5.21 22.98
N PRO A 58 -9.25 -5.25 21.76
CA PRO A 58 -8.88 -4.03 21.07
C PRO A 58 -10.09 -3.10 20.87
N PRO A 59 -9.90 -1.76 20.90
CA PRO A 59 -10.99 -0.82 20.68
C PRO A 59 -11.75 -1.08 19.37
N GLN A 60 -13.08 -1.04 19.44
CA GLN A 60 -13.95 -1.36 18.30
C GLN A 60 -13.67 -0.49 17.07
N HIS A 61 -13.37 0.80 17.26
CA HIS A 61 -13.07 1.73 16.16
C HIS A 61 -11.79 1.31 15.40
N THR A 62 -10.76 0.87 16.12
CA THR A 62 -9.50 0.39 15.54
C THR A 62 -9.72 -0.85 14.71
N LEU A 63 -10.48 -1.82 15.25
CA LEU A 63 -10.84 -3.03 14.52
C LEU A 63 -11.68 -2.72 13.29
N ARG A 64 -12.69 -1.86 13.40
CA ARG A 64 -13.52 -1.46 12.26
C ARG A 64 -12.67 -0.83 11.16
N ASN A 65 -11.78 0.08 11.52
CA ASN A 65 -10.89 0.72 10.55
C ASN A 65 -9.98 -0.30 9.86
N MET A 66 -9.39 -1.24 10.60
CA MET A 66 -8.55 -2.29 10.03
C MET A 66 -9.32 -3.24 9.10
N LEU A 67 -10.54 -3.63 9.48
CA LEU A 67 -11.34 -4.64 8.77
C LEU A 67 -12.06 -4.07 7.53
N THR A 68 -12.62 -2.86 7.64
CA THR A 68 -13.46 -2.25 6.60
C THR A 68 -12.87 -0.99 5.98
N GLY A 69 -11.66 -0.60 6.37
CA GLY A 69 -11.00 0.58 5.85
C GLY A 69 -10.65 0.43 4.36
N SER A 70 -10.57 1.56 3.66
CA SER A 70 -10.10 1.57 2.28
C SER A 70 -8.63 1.17 2.21
N SER A 71 -8.26 0.37 1.20
CA SER A 71 -6.87 0.03 0.94
C SER A 71 -6.01 1.28 0.69
N THR A 72 -4.73 1.22 1.09
CA THR A 72 -3.77 2.31 0.95
C THR A 72 -3.62 2.67 -0.53
N LYS A 73 -3.70 3.97 -0.83
CA LYS A 73 -3.55 4.46 -2.22
C LYS A 73 -2.13 4.19 -2.71
N LEU A 74 -2.01 3.80 -3.97
CA LEU A 74 -0.70 3.65 -4.61
C LEU A 74 -0.03 5.02 -4.72
N SER A 75 1.12 5.18 -4.05
CA SER A 75 1.96 6.36 -4.13
C SER A 75 3.21 6.08 -4.95
N SER A 76 3.68 7.07 -5.70
CA SER A 76 4.95 6.96 -6.42
C SER A 76 6.09 6.78 -5.42
N GLN A 77 6.91 5.76 -5.63
CA GLN A 77 8.19 5.59 -4.94
C GLN A 77 9.36 5.93 -5.87
N PHE A 78 9.09 6.63 -6.97
CA PHE A 78 10.14 7.05 -7.91
C PHE A 78 11.14 7.97 -7.22
N ARG A 79 12.42 7.59 -7.30
CA ARG A 79 13.55 8.37 -6.79
C ARG A 79 14.68 8.29 -7.81
N LEU A 80 15.29 9.42 -8.10
CA LEU A 80 16.49 9.46 -8.94
C LEU A 80 17.67 8.90 -8.15
N THR A 81 18.35 7.92 -8.73
CA THR A 81 19.58 7.35 -8.18
C THR A 81 20.75 7.63 -9.12
N TYR A 82 21.96 7.75 -8.58
CA TYR A 82 23.15 7.99 -9.41
C TYR A 82 23.33 6.94 -10.50
N ASN A 83 23.10 5.66 -10.18
CA ASN A 83 23.18 4.59 -11.16
C ASN A 83 22.17 4.75 -12.30
N MET A 84 20.95 5.18 -12.00
CA MET A 84 19.94 5.48 -13.01
C MET A 84 20.39 6.63 -13.92
N ILE A 85 20.89 7.73 -13.36
CA ILE A 85 21.39 8.88 -14.14
C ILE A 85 22.53 8.46 -15.07
N LEU A 86 23.52 7.71 -14.55
CA LEU A 86 24.65 7.23 -15.35
C LEU A 86 24.22 6.28 -16.47
N ASN A 87 23.25 5.39 -16.19
CA ASN A 87 22.71 4.50 -17.22
C ASN A 87 21.90 5.25 -18.29
N LEU A 88 21.19 6.32 -17.92
CA LEU A 88 20.46 7.17 -18.87
C LEU A 88 21.43 7.98 -19.74
N LEU A 89 22.50 8.53 -19.16
CA LEU A 89 23.53 9.24 -19.93
C LEU A 89 24.27 8.32 -20.92
N ARG A 90 24.28 7.01 -20.66
CA ARG A 90 24.86 6.01 -21.56
C ARG A 90 23.95 5.67 -22.76
N VAL A 91 22.64 5.89 -22.64
CA VAL A 91 21.66 5.53 -23.67
C VAL A 91 21.19 6.79 -24.39
N GLU A 92 21.46 6.90 -25.69
CA GLU A 92 21.18 8.12 -26.47
C GLU A 92 19.68 8.40 -26.69
N ASP A 93 18.82 7.38 -26.59
CA ASP A 93 17.39 7.49 -26.91
C ASP A 93 16.50 8.06 -25.79
N MET A 94 17.02 8.31 -24.58
CA MET A 94 16.19 8.77 -23.46
C MET A 94 16.93 9.69 -22.48
N SER A 95 16.50 10.95 -22.44
CA SER A 95 17.00 11.93 -21.48
C SER A 95 16.39 11.72 -20.08
N VAL A 96 17.13 12.16 -19.06
CA VAL A 96 16.69 12.13 -17.66
C VAL A 96 15.39 12.91 -17.48
N GLU A 97 15.28 14.06 -18.12
CA GLU A 97 14.08 14.91 -18.11
C GLU A 97 12.89 14.19 -18.75
N GLY A 98 13.12 13.44 -19.83
CA GLY A 98 12.09 12.62 -20.49
C GLY A 98 11.57 11.52 -19.57
N MET A 99 12.45 10.87 -18.80
CA MET A 99 12.08 9.87 -17.82
C MET A 99 11.28 10.48 -16.66
N ILE A 100 11.71 11.62 -16.13
CA ILE A 100 11.01 12.33 -15.04
C ILE A 100 9.60 12.73 -15.48
N LYS A 101 9.46 13.29 -16.68
CA LYS A 101 8.14 13.70 -17.24
C LYS A 101 7.16 12.55 -17.38
N ARG A 102 7.63 11.32 -17.56
CA ARG A 102 6.79 10.11 -17.69
C ARG A 102 6.64 9.36 -16.37
N SER A 103 7.23 9.85 -15.27
CA SER A 103 7.17 9.20 -13.96
C SER A 103 5.77 9.29 -13.35
N PHE A 104 5.38 8.30 -12.54
CA PHE A 104 4.09 8.27 -11.86
C PHE A 104 3.91 9.42 -10.85
N SER A 105 5.01 9.97 -10.33
CA SER A 105 4.99 11.17 -9.49
C SER A 105 4.50 12.40 -10.25
N GLU A 106 4.91 12.57 -11.51
CA GLU A 106 4.47 13.73 -12.31
C GLU A 106 3.10 13.56 -12.97
N PHE A 107 2.52 12.37 -12.91
CA PHE A 107 1.15 12.17 -13.38
C PHE A 107 0.14 12.98 -12.55
N ALA A 108 0.35 13.11 -11.23
CA ALA A 108 -0.56 13.85 -10.35
C ALA A 108 -0.53 15.36 -10.61
N THR A 109 0.66 15.94 -10.77
CA THR A 109 0.91 17.34 -11.12
C THR A 109 0.43 17.65 -12.54
N GLN A 110 0.75 16.81 -13.53
CA GLN A 110 0.27 16.99 -14.90
C GLN A 110 -1.26 16.92 -15.01
N ARG A 111 -1.91 15.99 -14.30
CA ARG A 111 -3.38 15.90 -14.28
C ARG A 111 -4.01 17.13 -13.62
N ALA A 112 -3.41 17.65 -12.55
CA ALA A 112 -3.85 18.89 -11.92
C ALA A 112 -3.71 20.10 -12.87
N LEU A 113 -2.60 20.20 -13.61
CA LEU A 113 -2.36 21.23 -14.61
C LEU A 113 -3.42 21.20 -15.73
N THR A 114 -3.81 20.01 -16.20
CA THR A 114 -4.85 19.88 -17.24
C THR A 114 -6.27 20.23 -16.76
N THR A 115 -6.52 20.24 -15.44
CA THR A 115 -7.86 20.46 -14.86
C THR A 115 -8.12 21.94 -14.50
N ASN A 116 -7.16 22.85 -14.75
CA ASN A 116 -7.29 24.30 -14.48
C ASN A 116 -7.54 24.64 -12.99
N GLU A 117 -7.22 23.75 -12.05
CA GLU A 117 -7.36 23.94 -10.59
C GLU A 117 -6.11 24.58 -9.95
N TYR A 118 -5.60 25.65 -10.53
CA TYR A 118 -4.40 26.36 -10.07
C TYR A 118 -4.42 26.90 -8.62
N PRO A 119 -5.55 27.36 -8.03
CA PRO A 119 -5.49 28.07 -6.73
C PRO A 119 -5.30 27.19 -5.49
N LYS A 120 -5.61 25.88 -5.53
CA LYS A 120 -5.66 25.04 -4.32
C LYS A 120 -4.31 24.44 -3.91
N LEU A 121 -3.35 24.38 -4.82
CA LEU A 121 -2.06 23.70 -4.60
C LEU A 121 -0.96 24.64 -4.08
N LEU A 122 -1.01 25.94 -4.42
CA LEU A 122 -0.06 26.94 -3.92
C LEU A 122 -0.34 27.39 -2.48
N ALA A 123 -1.55 27.15 -1.96
CA ALA A 123 -1.95 27.53 -0.60
C ALA A 123 -1.43 26.57 0.50
N ARG A 124 -0.66 25.53 0.13
CA ARG A 124 -0.08 24.55 1.07
C ARG A 124 1.45 24.53 1.07
N GLY A 125 2.09 25.52 0.43
CA GLY A 125 3.53 25.78 0.55
C GLY A 125 3.84 26.60 1.79
#